data_AF-A0A3B9MSN2-F1
#
_entry.id   AF-A0A3B9MSN2-F1
#
_cell.length_a   1.000
_cell.length_b   1.000
_cell.length_c   1.000
_cell.angle_alpha   90.00
_cell.angle_beta   90.00
_cell.angle_gamma   90.00
#
_symmetry.space_group_name_H-M   'P 1'
#
loop_
_entity.id
_entity.type
_entity.pdbx_description
1 polymer ?
#
loop_
_entity_poly.entity_id
_entity_poly.type
_entity_poly.pdbx_seq_one_letter_code
_entity_poly.pdbx_strand_id
1 'polypeptide(L)'
;MDQMACSVGSLCQIDFLDPDNPVIEKIDFDLSSVGYSLCVTDTKGSHADLTEDYAAVPAEMKAAADVFGKDVLRDVDEKELMADLNKIREKCGDRAALRALHFVSENRRAVEEGKALKEGNFAEFLKIFKASGDSSYKYLQNVYTNHDVEHQNMSLALAVSEMVLGEEGCARVHGGGFAGTIQAFVKNDRVEAYRMAMDALFGENSCQVMSIRKYGGISVI
;
A
#
# COMPACT_ATOMS: atom_id res chain seq x y z
N MET A 1 -13.50 0.03 3.21
CA MET A 1 -12.43 1.04 3.38
C MET A 1 -12.69 2.22 2.46
N ASP A 2 -12.78 2.02 1.15
CA ASP A 2 -12.92 3.09 0.15
C ASP A 2 -14.12 4.02 0.40
N GLN A 3 -15.28 3.47 0.75
CA GLN A 3 -16.48 4.26 1.05
C GLN A 3 -16.27 5.17 2.28
N MET A 4 -15.51 4.70 3.27
CA MET A 4 -15.20 5.47 4.49
C MET A 4 -14.18 6.57 4.21
N ALA A 5 -13.13 6.27 3.44
CA ALA A 5 -12.14 7.27 3.02
C ALA A 5 -12.81 8.41 2.22
N CYS A 6 -13.72 8.06 1.30
CA CYS A 6 -14.47 9.02 0.51
C CYS A 6 -15.42 9.92 1.34
N SER A 7 -15.96 9.42 2.46
CA SER A 7 -16.93 10.18 3.27
C SER A 7 -16.27 11.21 4.19
N VAL A 8 -15.06 10.94 4.68
CA VAL A 8 -14.36 11.80 5.66
C VAL A 8 -13.56 12.92 4.98
N GLY A 9 -12.87 12.59 3.89
CA GLY A 9 -11.90 13.47 3.23
C GLY A 9 -10.66 13.75 4.09
N SER A 10 -9.68 14.42 3.47
CA SER A 10 -8.29 14.48 3.93
C SER A 10 -7.63 13.10 3.99
N LEU A 11 -6.42 13.04 4.52
CA LEU A 11 -5.85 11.79 5.00
C LEU A 11 -6.61 11.32 6.24
N CYS A 12 -6.80 10.02 6.38
CA CYS A 12 -7.44 9.43 7.54
C CYS A 12 -6.72 8.14 7.95
N GLN A 13 -6.71 7.90 9.25
CA GLN A 13 -6.34 6.64 9.85
C GLN A 13 -7.63 5.93 10.24
N ILE A 14 -7.76 4.66 9.85
CA ILE A 14 -8.95 3.85 10.14
C ILE A 14 -8.51 2.60 10.88
N ASP A 15 -9.12 2.36 12.03
CA ASP A 15 -8.95 1.13 12.80
C ASP A 15 -10.18 0.23 12.67
N PHE A 16 -9.96 -0.98 12.16
CA PHE A 16 -10.97 -2.03 11.95
C PHE A 16 -10.98 -3.09 13.04
N LEU A 17 -10.55 -2.77 14.27
CA LEU A 17 -10.64 -3.71 15.40
C LEU A 17 -12.06 -4.23 15.61
N ASP A 18 -13.05 -3.33 15.55
CA ASP A 18 -14.47 -3.64 15.45
C ASP A 18 -14.95 -3.22 14.04
N PRO A 19 -15.11 -4.17 13.09
CA PRO A 19 -15.56 -3.86 11.74
C PRO A 19 -16.96 -3.23 11.67
N ASP A 20 -17.82 -3.49 12.66
CA ASP A 20 -19.16 -2.90 12.73
C ASP A 20 -19.11 -1.46 13.24
N ASN A 21 -18.08 -1.10 14.03
CA ASN A 21 -17.86 0.24 14.57
C ASN A 21 -16.40 0.70 14.40
N PRO A 22 -15.92 0.93 13.17
CA PRO A 22 -14.53 1.29 12.94
C PRO A 22 -14.21 2.67 13.52
N VAL A 23 -13.05 2.80 14.14
CA VAL A 23 -12.56 4.08 14.67
C VAL A 23 -11.88 4.83 13.54
N ILE A 24 -12.37 6.03 13.23
CA ILE A 24 -11.83 6.85 12.14
C ILE A 24 -11.26 8.14 12.72
N GLU A 25 -10.00 8.42 12.42
CA GLU A 25 -9.33 9.65 12.80
C GLU A 25 -8.88 10.40 11.56
N LYS A 26 -9.40 11.61 11.40
CA LYS A 26 -8.99 12.51 10.33
C LYS A 26 -7.64 13.14 10.67
N ILE A 27 -6.74 13.16 9.70
CA ILE A 27 -5.43 13.80 9.81
C ILE A 27 -5.48 15.09 9.00
N ASP A 28 -5.31 16.23 9.67
CA ASP A 28 -5.21 17.54 9.02
C ASP A 28 -3.77 17.74 8.55
N PHE A 29 -3.48 17.28 7.33
CA PHE A 29 -2.17 17.35 6.71
C PHE A 29 -2.28 17.98 5.32
N ASP A 30 -1.49 19.02 5.10
CA ASP A 30 -1.41 19.69 3.81
C ASP A 30 -0.14 19.26 3.07
N LEU A 31 -0.30 18.40 2.08
CA LEU A 31 0.81 17.92 1.24
C LEU A 31 1.52 19.08 0.50
N SER A 32 0.80 20.15 0.17
CA SER A 32 1.41 21.29 -0.52
C SER A 32 2.42 22.04 0.36
N SER A 33 2.28 21.94 1.68
CA SER A 33 3.17 22.57 2.66
C SER A 33 4.55 21.92 2.75
N VAL A 34 4.71 20.68 2.27
CA VAL A 34 5.97 19.92 2.38
C VAL A 34 6.78 19.85 1.09
N GLY A 35 6.31 20.47 0.00
CA GLY A 35 7.05 20.55 -1.27
C GLY A 35 6.96 19.28 -2.14
N TYR A 36 5.97 18.43 -1.88
CA TYR A 36 5.72 17.20 -2.61
C TYR A 36 4.37 17.21 -3.32
N SER A 37 4.29 16.42 -4.38
CA SER A 37 3.09 16.10 -5.13
C SER A 37 2.82 14.61 -5.05
N LEU A 38 1.54 14.25 -5.04
CA LEU A 38 1.09 12.87 -5.12
C LEU A 38 0.86 12.52 -6.59
N CYS A 39 1.58 11.55 -7.12
CA CYS A 39 1.39 11.03 -8.46
C CYS A 39 0.76 9.64 -8.41
N VAL A 40 -0.25 9.38 -9.23
CA VAL A 40 -0.81 8.03 -9.43
C VAL A 40 -0.59 7.65 -10.88
N THR A 41 0.06 6.50 -11.09
CA THR A 41 0.34 5.96 -12.42
C THR A 41 -0.53 4.74 -12.67
N ASP A 42 -1.38 4.79 -13.70
CA ASP A 42 -2.06 3.63 -14.26
C ASP A 42 -1.06 2.82 -15.09
N THR A 43 -0.70 1.62 -14.62
CA THR A 43 0.30 0.78 -15.27
C THR A 43 -0.29 -0.07 -16.40
N LYS A 44 -1.58 0.12 -16.74
CA LYS A 44 -2.29 -0.60 -17.82
C LYS A 44 -2.29 -2.12 -17.67
N GLY A 45 -2.15 -2.62 -16.43
CA GLY A 45 -2.24 -4.04 -16.14
C GLY A 45 -3.67 -4.55 -16.28
N SER A 46 -3.86 -5.70 -16.93
CA SER A 46 -5.17 -6.35 -17.01
C SER A 46 -5.48 -7.09 -15.71
N HIS A 47 -6.74 -7.06 -15.28
CA HIS A 47 -7.22 -7.89 -14.17
C HIS A 47 -7.69 -9.28 -14.62
N ALA A 48 -7.60 -9.58 -15.92
CA ALA A 48 -7.92 -10.90 -16.42
C ALA A 48 -7.08 -11.95 -15.70
N ASP A 49 -7.73 -13.01 -15.22
CA ASP A 49 -7.11 -14.18 -14.58
C ASP A 49 -6.42 -13.95 -13.22
N LEU A 50 -6.56 -12.78 -12.58
CA LEU A 50 -5.97 -12.51 -11.25
C LEU A 50 -6.85 -12.95 -10.07
N THR A 51 -8.04 -13.49 -10.32
CA THR A 51 -9.01 -13.87 -9.27
C THR A 51 -8.41 -14.82 -8.23
N GLU A 52 -7.62 -15.79 -8.67
CA GLU A 52 -6.97 -16.76 -7.78
C GLU A 52 -5.87 -16.12 -6.94
N ASP A 53 -5.04 -15.25 -7.53
CA ASP A 53 -3.99 -14.50 -6.83
C ASP A 53 -4.57 -13.61 -5.73
N TYR A 54 -5.65 -12.88 -6.06
CA TYR A 54 -6.38 -12.04 -5.12
C TYR A 54 -7.02 -12.86 -3.99
N ALA A 55 -7.65 -13.98 -4.31
CA ALA A 55 -8.29 -14.85 -3.32
C ALA A 55 -7.26 -15.55 -2.41
N ALA A 56 -6.05 -15.83 -2.92
CA ALA A 56 -5.00 -16.48 -2.16
C ALA A 56 -4.49 -15.62 -0.99
N VAL A 57 -4.46 -14.29 -1.12
CA VAL A 57 -3.96 -13.39 -0.07
C VAL A 57 -4.70 -13.57 1.26
N PRO A 58 -6.04 -13.34 1.33
CA PRO A 58 -6.78 -13.52 2.56
C PRO A 58 -6.85 -15.00 2.98
N ALA A 59 -6.87 -15.95 2.04
CA ALA A 59 -6.90 -17.38 2.37
C ALA A 59 -5.63 -17.83 3.10
N GLU A 60 -4.46 -17.42 2.63
CA GLU A 60 -3.18 -17.78 3.25
C GLU A 60 -2.95 -17.05 4.57
N MET A 61 -3.38 -15.79 4.68
CA MET A 61 -3.35 -15.06 5.96
C MET A 61 -4.24 -15.73 7.01
N LYS A 62 -5.44 -16.19 6.63
CA LYS A 62 -6.34 -16.94 7.53
C LYS A 62 -5.72 -18.27 7.94
N ALA A 63 -5.18 -19.03 6.98
CA ALA A 63 -4.48 -20.28 7.29
C ALA A 63 -3.30 -20.06 8.26
N ALA A 64 -2.57 -18.95 8.13
CA ALA A 64 -1.51 -18.58 9.07
C ALA A 64 -2.06 -18.23 10.46
N ALA A 65 -3.21 -17.54 10.56
CA ALA A 65 -3.87 -17.25 11.84
C ALA A 65 -4.38 -18.52 12.54
N ASP A 66 -4.92 -19.48 11.76
CA ASP A 66 -5.42 -20.76 12.27
C ASP A 66 -4.33 -21.57 12.99
N VAL A 67 -3.05 -21.39 12.64
CA VAL A 67 -1.90 -22.01 13.34
C VAL A 67 -1.85 -21.62 14.82
N PHE A 68 -2.35 -20.43 15.16
CA PHE A 68 -2.43 -19.88 16.52
C PHE A 68 -3.84 -20.02 17.12
N GLY A 69 -4.76 -20.69 16.42
CA GLY A 69 -6.16 -20.80 16.83
C GLY A 69 -6.92 -19.47 16.80
N LYS A 70 -6.56 -18.58 15.87
CA LYS A 70 -7.20 -17.27 15.65
C LYS A 70 -7.85 -17.22 14.28
N ASP A 71 -8.97 -16.50 14.16
CA ASP A 71 -9.66 -16.35 12.87
C ASP A 71 -8.94 -15.36 11.93
N VAL A 72 -8.23 -14.39 12.51
CA VAL A 72 -7.49 -13.34 11.78
C VAL A 72 -6.14 -13.07 12.42
N LEU A 73 -5.15 -12.69 11.60
CA LEU A 73 -3.80 -12.36 12.06
C LEU A 73 -3.74 -11.16 13.01
N ARG A 74 -4.78 -10.31 13.02
CA ARG A 74 -4.87 -9.18 13.94
C ARG A 74 -4.92 -9.63 15.42
N ASP A 75 -5.40 -10.83 15.67
CA ASP A 75 -5.51 -11.40 17.01
C ASP A 75 -4.28 -12.20 17.44
N VAL A 76 -3.23 -12.20 16.60
CA VAL A 76 -1.95 -12.85 16.86
C VAL A 76 -0.94 -11.80 17.28
N ASP A 77 -0.28 -11.98 18.42
CA ASP A 77 0.77 -11.07 18.88
C ASP A 77 2.01 -11.16 17.97
N GLU A 78 2.65 -10.03 17.66
CA GLU A 78 3.81 -9.99 16.75
C GLU A 78 4.98 -10.84 17.29
N LYS A 79 5.22 -10.87 18.61
CA LYS A 79 6.30 -11.67 19.19
C LYS A 79 5.97 -13.16 19.16
N GLU A 80 4.71 -13.51 19.43
CA GLU A 80 4.22 -14.88 19.29
C GLU A 80 4.39 -15.37 17.84
N LEU A 81 3.94 -14.57 16.88
CA LEU A 81 4.08 -14.87 15.46
C LEU A 81 5.55 -15.09 15.06
N MET A 82 6.45 -14.23 15.52
CA MET A 82 7.88 -14.36 15.23
C MET A 82 8.52 -15.59 15.89
N ALA A 83 8.12 -15.93 17.11
CA ALA A 83 8.65 -17.09 17.83
C ALA A 83 8.24 -18.42 17.17
N ASP A 84 7.06 -18.46 16.58
CA ASP A 84 6.42 -19.66 16.03
C ASP A 84 6.25 -19.62 14.50
N LEU A 85 6.97 -18.74 13.82
CA LEU A 85 6.91 -18.57 12.36
C LEU A 85 7.19 -19.88 11.61
N ASN A 86 8.06 -20.74 12.17
CA ASN A 86 8.33 -22.07 11.63
C ASN A 86 7.09 -22.95 11.55
N LYS A 87 6.14 -22.82 12.50
CA LYS A 87 4.88 -23.58 12.48
C LYS A 87 3.99 -23.19 11.31
N ILE A 88 3.94 -21.89 10.98
CA ILE A 88 3.22 -21.40 9.79
C ILE A 88 3.88 -21.99 8.54
N ARG A 89 5.20 -21.91 8.46
CA ARG A 89 5.95 -22.46 7.32
C ARG A 89 5.71 -23.95 7.12
N GLU A 90 5.74 -24.75 8.19
CA GLU A 90 5.52 -26.20 8.13
C GLU A 90 4.10 -26.57 7.71
N LYS A 91 3.09 -25.81 8.15
CA LYS A 91 1.67 -26.12 7.90
C LYS A 91 1.09 -25.49 6.63
N CYS A 92 1.54 -24.29 6.30
CA CYS A 92 0.92 -23.40 5.30
C CYS A 92 1.90 -22.96 4.20
N GLY A 93 3.20 -23.23 4.36
CA GLY A 93 4.24 -22.87 3.40
C GLY A 93 4.81 -21.47 3.59
N ASP A 94 5.89 -21.19 2.85
CA ASP A 94 6.67 -19.95 2.98
C ASP A 94 5.85 -18.70 2.61
N ARG A 95 4.96 -18.79 1.61
CA ARG A 95 4.14 -17.64 1.16
C ARG A 95 3.15 -17.18 2.23
N ALA A 96 2.51 -18.13 2.93
CA ALA A 96 1.64 -17.81 4.05
C ALA A 96 2.43 -17.18 5.22
N ALA A 97 3.63 -17.68 5.51
CA ALA A 97 4.52 -17.10 6.52
C ALA A 97 4.96 -15.66 6.16
N LEU A 98 5.31 -15.41 4.90
CA LEU A 98 5.65 -14.07 4.41
C LEU A 98 4.45 -13.11 4.50
N ARG A 99 3.26 -13.54 4.09
CA ARG A 99 2.03 -12.73 4.18
C ARG A 99 1.63 -12.45 5.64
N ALA A 100 1.88 -13.39 6.54
CA ALA A 100 1.74 -13.17 7.98
C ALA A 100 2.67 -12.07 8.50
N LEU A 101 3.95 -12.11 8.14
CA LEU A 101 4.93 -11.05 8.47
C LEU A 101 4.54 -9.69 7.88
N HIS A 102 4.06 -9.67 6.64
CA HIS A 102 3.54 -8.46 6.02
C HIS A 102 2.42 -7.87 6.87
N PHE A 103 1.41 -8.66 7.21
CA PHE A 103 0.22 -8.19 7.91
C PHE A 103 0.55 -7.51 9.25
N VAL A 104 1.35 -8.16 10.11
CA VAL A 104 1.69 -7.58 11.43
C VAL A 104 2.55 -6.33 11.29
N SER A 105 3.51 -6.35 10.36
CA SER A 105 4.38 -5.21 10.11
C SER A 105 3.59 -4.02 9.54
N GLU A 106 2.63 -4.27 8.65
CA GLU A 106 1.85 -3.24 7.98
C GLU A 106 0.84 -2.58 8.93
N ASN A 107 0.21 -3.34 9.84
CA ASN A 107 -0.63 -2.75 10.88
C ASN A 107 0.16 -1.80 11.78
N ARG A 108 1.38 -2.16 12.15
CA ARG A 108 2.28 -1.27 12.91
C ARG A 108 2.65 -0.03 12.09
N ARG A 109 3.07 -0.21 10.84
CA ARG A 109 3.45 0.89 9.94
C ARG A 109 2.31 1.88 9.71
N ALA A 110 1.07 1.43 9.55
CA ALA A 110 -0.07 2.32 9.36
C ALA A 110 -0.28 3.28 10.55
N VAL A 111 -0.07 2.79 11.78
CA VAL A 111 -0.10 3.64 12.99
C VAL A 111 1.08 4.62 13.01
N GLU A 112 2.28 4.15 12.65
CA GLU A 112 3.49 4.98 12.58
C GLU A 112 3.40 6.07 11.51
N GLU A 113 2.84 5.78 10.33
CA GLU A 113 2.55 6.75 9.26
C GLU A 113 1.58 7.82 9.74
N GLY A 114 0.48 7.40 10.37
CA GLY A 114 -0.51 8.33 10.94
C GLY A 114 0.10 9.25 11.98
N LYS A 115 0.96 8.72 12.86
CA LYS A 115 1.71 9.52 13.84
C LYS A 115 2.67 10.50 13.17
N ALA A 116 3.47 10.05 12.20
CA ALA A 116 4.43 10.90 11.50
C ALA A 116 3.76 12.09 10.82
N LEU A 117 2.59 11.87 10.18
CA LEU A 117 1.81 12.94 9.57
C LEU A 117 1.27 13.94 10.60
N LYS A 118 0.75 13.47 11.74
CA LYS A 118 0.26 14.33 12.84
C LYS A 118 1.36 15.19 13.46
N GLU A 119 2.58 14.67 13.52
CA GLU A 119 3.76 15.37 14.02
C GLU A 119 4.41 16.28 12.96
N GLY A 120 3.88 16.31 11.72
CA GLY A 120 4.47 17.05 10.61
C GLY A 120 5.81 16.47 10.11
N ASN A 121 6.16 15.25 10.52
CA ASN A 121 7.40 14.58 10.14
C ASN A 121 7.24 13.82 8.82
N PHE A 122 7.17 14.57 7.73
CA PHE A 122 6.96 13.98 6.41
C PHE A 122 8.12 13.09 5.94
N ALA A 123 9.35 13.36 6.40
CA ALA A 123 10.51 12.52 6.08
C ALA A 123 10.37 11.11 6.67
N GLU A 124 9.92 10.99 7.93
CA GLU A 124 9.65 9.68 8.53
C GLU A 124 8.46 8.99 7.84
N PHE A 125 7.40 9.73 7.50
CA PHE A 125 6.30 9.19 6.71
C PHE A 125 6.80 8.57 5.38
N LEU A 126 7.61 9.28 4.59
CA LEU A 126 8.15 8.75 3.33
C LEU A 126 9.00 7.49 3.53
N LYS A 127 9.80 7.45 4.60
CA LYS A 127 10.61 6.28 4.95
C LYS A 127 9.75 5.06 5.29
N ILE A 128 8.68 5.25 6.08
CA ILE A 128 7.74 4.17 6.41
C ILE A 128 6.97 3.72 5.17
N PHE A 129 6.50 4.67 4.36
CA PHE A 129 5.79 4.43 3.10
C PHE A 129 6.63 3.62 2.11
N LYS A 130 7.92 3.96 1.97
CA LYS A 130 8.87 3.17 1.17
C LYS A 130 9.03 1.75 1.73
N ALA A 131 9.23 1.62 3.04
CA ALA A 131 9.39 0.32 3.67
C ALA A 131 8.12 -0.55 3.52
N SER A 132 6.95 0.06 3.51
CA SER A 132 5.68 -0.60 3.23
C SER A 132 5.60 -1.09 1.78
N GLY A 133 5.96 -0.25 0.79
CA GLY A 133 6.06 -0.68 -0.61
C GLY A 133 7.01 -1.86 -0.82
N ASP A 134 8.16 -1.85 -0.16
CA ASP A 134 9.09 -2.97 -0.10
C ASP A 134 8.43 -4.25 0.45
N SER A 135 7.57 -4.11 1.47
CA SER A 135 6.84 -5.23 2.06
C SER A 135 5.79 -5.78 1.10
N SER A 136 5.12 -4.93 0.33
CA SER A 136 4.19 -5.36 -0.73
C SER A 136 4.91 -6.22 -1.79
N TYR A 137 6.12 -5.83 -2.18
CA TYR A 137 6.92 -6.59 -3.15
C TYR A 137 7.46 -7.91 -2.54
N LYS A 138 8.12 -7.81 -1.38
CA LYS A 138 8.92 -8.91 -0.80
C LYS A 138 8.07 -9.91 0.00
N TYR A 139 7.05 -9.43 0.73
CA TYR A 139 6.33 -10.23 1.73
C TYR A 139 4.90 -10.53 1.30
N LEU A 140 4.11 -9.50 0.93
CA LEU A 140 2.73 -9.70 0.46
C LEU A 140 2.72 -10.37 -0.92
N GLN A 141 3.70 -10.01 -1.75
CA GLN A 141 3.87 -10.45 -3.12
C GLN A 141 2.65 -10.13 -3.99
N ASN A 142 2.11 -8.91 -3.84
CA ASN A 142 1.00 -8.42 -4.66
C ASN A 142 1.45 -7.39 -5.71
N VAL A 143 2.72 -7.39 -6.09
CA VAL A 143 3.22 -6.51 -7.16
C VAL A 143 3.19 -7.21 -8.52
N TYR A 144 3.30 -8.53 -8.52
CA TYR A 144 3.31 -9.36 -9.72
C TYR A 144 2.57 -10.67 -9.46
N THR A 145 2.17 -11.33 -10.54
CA THR A 145 1.67 -12.71 -10.50
C THR A 145 2.75 -13.66 -11.02
N ASN A 146 2.74 -14.90 -10.53
CA ASN A 146 3.56 -15.97 -11.08
C ASN A 146 2.90 -16.64 -12.29
N HIS A 147 1.62 -16.36 -12.55
CA HIS A 147 0.88 -16.91 -13.68
C HIS A 147 1.22 -16.20 -15.00
N ASP A 148 1.64 -14.94 -14.92
CA ASP A 148 2.08 -14.14 -16.07
C ASP A 148 3.40 -13.45 -15.75
N VAL A 149 4.49 -14.12 -16.09
CA VAL A 149 5.85 -13.59 -15.88
C VAL A 149 6.29 -12.65 -17.00
N GLU A 150 5.55 -12.60 -18.11
CA GLU A 150 5.86 -11.75 -19.26
C GLU A 150 5.30 -10.33 -19.07
N HIS A 151 4.20 -10.19 -18.31
CA HIS A 151 3.55 -8.89 -18.06
C HIS A 151 3.58 -8.50 -16.58
N GLN A 152 4.67 -7.84 -16.16
CA GLN A 152 4.86 -7.36 -14.77
C GLN A 152 4.88 -5.83 -14.68
N ASN A 153 3.82 -5.20 -15.17
CA ASN A 153 3.74 -3.76 -15.37
C ASN A 153 4.01 -2.95 -14.09
N MET A 154 3.49 -3.38 -12.93
CA MET A 154 3.75 -2.68 -11.67
C MET A 154 5.18 -2.86 -11.18
N SER A 155 5.78 -4.04 -11.34
CA SER A 155 7.21 -4.23 -11.04
C SER A 155 8.07 -3.27 -11.85
N LEU A 156 7.79 -3.13 -13.15
CA LEU A 156 8.49 -2.19 -14.03
C LEU A 156 8.26 -0.73 -13.61
N ALA A 157 7.01 -0.36 -13.29
CA ALA A 157 6.67 0.99 -12.84
C ALA A 157 7.42 1.37 -11.55
N LEU A 158 7.45 0.47 -10.56
CA LEU A 158 8.17 0.68 -9.30
C LEU A 158 9.68 0.78 -9.52
N ALA A 159 10.27 -0.12 -10.31
CA ALA A 159 11.70 -0.08 -10.60
C ALA A 159 12.11 1.23 -11.29
N VAL A 160 11.36 1.67 -12.31
CA VAL A 160 11.65 2.95 -12.98
C VAL A 160 11.41 4.14 -12.05
N SER A 161 10.39 4.06 -11.18
CA SER A 161 10.15 5.08 -10.16
C SER A 161 11.34 5.22 -9.22
N GLU A 162 11.94 4.12 -8.75
CA GLU A 162 13.15 4.16 -7.91
C GLU A 162 14.32 4.83 -8.64
N MET A 163 14.53 4.51 -9.92
CA MET A 163 15.60 5.10 -10.72
C MET A 163 15.43 6.61 -10.94
N VAL A 164 14.18 7.06 -11.17
CA VAL A 164 13.88 8.48 -11.45
C VAL A 164 13.83 9.32 -10.17
N LEU A 165 13.27 8.78 -9.10
CA LEU A 165 13.06 9.50 -7.84
C LEU A 165 14.32 9.48 -6.95
N GLY A 166 15.12 8.42 -7.01
CA GLY A 166 16.28 8.24 -6.15
C GLY A 166 15.89 8.23 -4.67
N GLU A 167 16.63 8.96 -3.84
CA GLU A 167 16.35 9.12 -2.41
C GLU A 167 15.32 10.21 -2.11
N GLU A 168 14.94 11.00 -3.11
CA GLU A 168 14.15 12.22 -2.92
C GLU A 168 12.65 12.00 -3.05
N GLY A 169 12.23 10.78 -3.39
CA GLY A 169 10.83 10.36 -3.46
C GLY A 169 10.71 8.85 -3.31
N CYS A 170 9.48 8.37 -3.34
CA CYS A 170 9.20 6.94 -3.25
C CYS A 170 7.88 6.60 -3.93
N ALA A 171 7.79 5.39 -4.46
CA ALA A 171 6.58 4.83 -5.03
C ALA A 171 6.25 3.49 -4.37
N ARG A 172 4.96 3.15 -4.30
CA ARG A 172 4.46 1.84 -3.89
C ARG A 172 3.24 1.46 -4.70
N VAL A 173 2.89 0.17 -4.67
CA VAL A 173 1.58 -0.30 -5.14
C VAL A 173 0.45 0.43 -4.42
N HIS A 174 -0.58 0.81 -5.16
CA HIS A 174 -1.78 1.44 -4.62
C HIS A 174 -2.99 0.55 -4.87
N GLY A 175 -3.79 0.32 -3.82
CA GLY A 175 -4.93 -0.60 -3.86
C GLY A 175 -4.51 -2.07 -3.70
N GLY A 176 -5.28 -2.97 -4.30
CA GLY A 176 -5.16 -4.42 -4.09
C GLY A 176 -3.89 -5.08 -4.67
N GLY A 177 -3.29 -4.49 -5.71
CA GLY A 177 -2.10 -5.02 -6.38
C GLY A 177 -2.40 -6.01 -7.51
N PHE A 178 -1.42 -6.79 -7.92
CA PHE A 178 -1.34 -7.65 -9.13
C PHE A 178 -1.53 -6.94 -10.49
N ALA A 179 -2.47 -5.99 -10.58
CA ALA A 179 -2.65 -5.04 -11.66
C ALA A 179 -3.09 -3.67 -11.10
N GLY A 180 -3.18 -2.66 -11.96
CA GLY A 180 -3.74 -1.36 -11.61
C GLY A 180 -2.70 -0.26 -11.50
N THR A 181 -2.61 0.36 -10.32
CA THR A 181 -1.90 1.64 -10.16
C THR A 181 -0.79 1.60 -9.13
N ILE A 182 0.25 2.40 -9.35
CA ILE A 182 1.20 2.77 -8.30
C ILE A 182 0.95 4.20 -7.83
N GLN A 183 1.31 4.49 -6.60
CA GLN A 183 1.26 5.81 -6.00
C GLN A 183 2.67 6.25 -5.62
N ALA A 184 3.04 7.47 -5.97
CA ALA A 184 4.34 8.04 -5.71
C ALA A 184 4.26 9.43 -5.07
N PHE A 185 5.15 9.69 -4.12
CA PHE A 185 5.43 11.04 -3.62
C PHE A 185 6.66 11.59 -4.33
N VAL A 186 6.47 12.68 -5.06
CA VAL A 186 7.47 13.28 -5.95
C VAL A 186 7.69 14.74 -5.55
N LYS A 187 8.94 15.19 -5.45
CA LYS A 187 9.22 16.61 -5.25
C LYS A 187 8.62 17.44 -6.39
N ASN A 188 8.07 18.60 -6.07
CA ASN A 188 7.33 19.43 -7.03
C ASN A 188 8.13 19.77 -8.29
N ASP A 189 9.44 19.99 -8.15
CA ASP A 189 10.35 20.31 -9.26
C ASP A 189 10.70 19.10 -10.15
N ARG A 190 10.36 17.87 -9.73
CA ARG A 190 10.60 16.62 -10.47
C ARG A 190 9.36 15.98 -11.06
N VAL A 191 8.17 16.53 -10.79
CA VAL A 191 6.88 15.96 -11.22
C VAL A 191 6.84 15.72 -12.72
N GLU A 192 7.22 16.71 -13.54
CA GLU A 192 7.16 16.58 -15.00
C GLU A 192 8.12 15.50 -15.52
N ALA A 193 9.34 15.44 -14.99
CA ALA A 193 10.30 14.39 -15.36
C ALA A 193 9.77 12.99 -15.01
N TYR A 194 9.16 12.85 -13.82
CA TYR A 194 8.55 11.60 -13.41
C TYR A 194 7.35 11.21 -14.28
N ARG A 195 6.47 12.16 -14.61
CA ARG A 195 5.34 11.94 -15.51
C ARG A 195 5.81 11.48 -16.89
N MET A 196 6.79 12.15 -17.47
CA MET A 196 7.35 11.79 -18.78
C MET A 196 7.93 10.37 -18.77
N ALA A 197 8.62 9.98 -17.69
CA ALA A 197 9.16 8.63 -17.57
C ALA A 197 8.06 7.55 -17.50
N MET A 198 6.97 7.83 -16.78
CA MET A 198 5.83 6.91 -16.68
C MET A 198 5.01 6.84 -17.97
N ASP A 199 4.75 7.98 -18.61
CA ASP A 199 3.98 8.05 -19.85
C ASP A 199 4.76 7.40 -21.02
N ALA A 200 6.09 7.47 -21.02
CA ALA A 200 6.92 6.76 -22.00
C ALA A 200 6.77 5.22 -21.91
N LEU A 201 6.41 4.68 -20.74
CA LEU A 201 6.23 3.24 -20.54
C LEU A 201 4.80 2.79 -20.82
N PHE A 202 3.82 3.56 -20.34
CA PHE A 202 2.42 3.12 -20.27
C PHE A 202 1.48 3.88 -21.20
N GLY A 203 2.01 4.86 -21.95
CA GLY A 203 1.27 5.73 -22.84
C GLY A 203 0.91 7.07 -22.21
N GLU A 204 0.55 8.04 -23.03
CA GLU A 204 0.20 9.40 -22.59
C GLU A 204 -0.90 9.40 -21.54
N ASN A 205 -0.77 10.30 -20.55
CA ASN A 205 -1.71 10.49 -19.45
C ASN A 205 -1.85 9.30 -18.50
N SER A 206 -0.85 8.40 -18.48
CA SER A 206 -0.81 7.29 -17.52
C SER A 206 -0.48 7.77 -16.12
N CYS A 207 0.34 8.81 -15.98
CA CYS A 207 0.68 9.42 -14.70
C CYS A 207 -0.11 10.72 -14.45
N GLN A 208 -0.90 10.74 -13.37
CA GLN A 208 -1.72 11.88 -12.95
C GLN A 208 -1.25 12.46 -11.62
N VAL A 209 -1.18 13.79 -11.54
CA VAL A 209 -0.94 14.50 -10.28
C VAL A 209 -2.26 14.65 -9.55
N MET A 210 -2.32 14.11 -8.35
CA MET A 210 -3.50 14.03 -7.51
C MET A 210 -3.47 15.12 -6.43
N SER A 211 -4.66 15.60 -6.07
CA SER A 211 -4.86 16.47 -4.90
C SER A 211 -5.65 15.71 -3.84
N ILE A 212 -5.22 15.84 -2.58
CA ILE A 212 -5.96 15.30 -1.44
C ILE A 212 -7.09 16.28 -1.13
N ARG A 213 -8.34 15.84 -1.28
CA ARG A 213 -9.50 16.68 -0.99
C ARG A 213 -9.61 16.90 0.51
N LYS A 214 -9.71 18.16 0.96
CA LYS A 214 -9.88 18.49 2.39
C LYS A 214 -11.18 17.98 3.00
N TYR A 215 -12.23 17.84 2.19
CA TYR A 215 -13.58 17.45 2.62
C TYR A 215 -14.03 16.20 1.88
N GLY A 216 -14.72 15.31 2.58
CA GLY A 216 -15.43 14.17 2.00
C GLY A 216 -16.85 14.56 1.57
N GLY A 217 -17.82 13.70 1.84
CA GLY A 217 -19.23 13.98 1.55
C GLY A 217 -19.75 15.13 2.41
N ILE A 218 -20.17 16.23 1.77
CA ILE A 218 -20.78 17.39 2.45
C ILE A 218 -22.17 17.67 1.87
N SER A 219 -23.11 18.06 2.74
CA SER A 219 -24.38 18.64 2.31
C SER A 219 -24.17 20.13 2.07
N VAL A 220 -24.53 20.60 0.87
CA VAL A 220 -24.55 22.03 0.54
C VAL A 220 -26.00 22.47 0.63
N ILE A 221 -26.28 23.37 1.58
CA ILE A 221 -27.60 24.00 1.79
C ILE A 221 -27.59 25.39 1.19
#